data_AF-A0A7G6VY56-F1
#
_entry.id   AF-A0A7G6VY56-F1
#
_cell.length_a   1.000
_cell.length_b   1.000
_cell.length_c   1.000
_cell.angle_alpha   90.00
_cell.angle_beta   90.00
_cell.angle_gamma   90.00
#
_symmetry.space_group_name_H-M   'P 1'
#
loop_
_entity.id
_entity.type
_entity.pdbx_description
1 polymer ?
#
loop_
_entity_poly.entity_id
_entity_poly.type
_entity_poly.pdbx_seq_one_letter_code
_entity_poly.pdbx_strand_id
1 'polypeptide(L)'
;MRADIARAADRTGENFDFLLAQARIESSLNPQAKAATSSAAGLFQFTNATWLSTLERHGAKHGLGWASAAIASGRITDGALAGRIMGLRYDPAASALMAGELAGDNRIEMTRALGRQPNAAELYLGHFLGSGDASRFLNALARDPDASATALLPSASAANRGIFRDASGRERSLREVMSVIEGKVAGAMTGGDAFAPLTPARPAAAPAPAIAAPVQSRMAGGRSMTDSLQSIFGATGQAAPPAVQAAYARFERFGL
;
A
#
# COMPACT_ATOMS: atom_id res chain seq x y z
N MET A 1 -13.73 -16.10 16.85
CA MET A 1 -13.87 -15.05 15.82
C MET A 1 -14.00 -13.64 16.38
N ARG A 2 -15.12 -13.20 16.98
CA ARG A 2 -15.21 -11.84 17.56
C ARG A 2 -14.11 -11.55 18.59
N ALA A 3 -13.81 -12.52 19.46
CA ALA A 3 -12.72 -12.41 20.42
C ALA A 3 -11.33 -12.32 19.75
N ASP A 4 -11.13 -12.95 18.59
CA ASP A 4 -9.89 -12.84 17.82
C ASP A 4 -9.74 -11.44 17.23
N ILE A 5 -10.83 -10.87 16.70
CA ILE A 5 -10.88 -9.50 16.20
C ILE A 5 -10.61 -8.50 17.32
N ALA A 6 -11.21 -8.69 18.51
CA ALA A 6 -10.96 -7.84 19.68
C ALA A 6 -9.49 -7.89 20.11
N ARG A 7 -8.92 -9.09 20.25
CA ARG A 7 -7.49 -9.23 20.56
C ARG A 7 -6.58 -8.62 19.50
N ALA A 8 -6.95 -8.75 18.23
CA ALA A 8 -6.18 -8.13 17.15
C ALA A 8 -6.22 -6.61 17.28
N ALA A 9 -7.41 -6.01 17.44
CA ALA A 9 -7.60 -4.58 17.66
C ALA A 9 -6.71 -4.06 18.80
N ASP A 10 -6.73 -4.73 19.95
CA ASP A 10 -5.89 -4.37 21.10
C ASP A 10 -4.38 -4.46 20.79
N ARG A 11 -3.95 -5.52 20.10
CA ARG A 11 -2.53 -5.76 19.81
C ARG A 11 -1.96 -4.88 18.71
N THR A 12 -2.78 -4.46 17.76
CA THR A 12 -2.34 -3.62 16.63
C THR A 12 -2.64 -2.13 16.87
N GLY A 13 -3.42 -1.80 17.89
CA GLY A 13 -3.87 -0.42 18.16
C GLY A 13 -4.98 0.05 17.23
N GLU A 14 -5.69 -0.89 16.60
CA GLU A 14 -6.78 -0.62 15.67
C GLU A 14 -8.12 -0.52 16.38
N ASN A 15 -9.09 0.14 15.74
CA ASN A 15 -10.45 0.19 16.28
C ASN A 15 -11.17 -1.16 16.05
N PHE A 16 -11.71 -1.74 17.13
CA PHE A 16 -12.43 -3.01 17.09
C PHE A 16 -13.63 -2.98 16.14
N ASP A 17 -14.47 -1.95 16.20
CA ASP A 17 -15.67 -1.84 15.39
C ASP A 17 -15.33 -1.73 13.91
N PHE A 18 -14.25 -1.04 13.58
CA PHE A 18 -13.72 -1.00 12.22
C PHE A 18 -13.30 -2.38 11.72
N LEU A 19 -12.48 -3.12 12.48
CA LEU A 19 -12.05 -4.46 12.07
C LEU A 19 -13.23 -5.44 11.99
N LEU A 20 -14.20 -5.33 12.89
CA LEU A 20 -15.42 -6.14 12.86
C LEU A 20 -16.27 -5.81 11.63
N ALA A 21 -16.44 -4.53 11.30
CA ALA A 21 -17.15 -4.08 10.11
C ALA A 21 -16.45 -4.57 8.83
N GLN A 22 -15.13 -4.46 8.76
CA GLN A 22 -14.36 -4.98 7.62
C GLN A 22 -14.57 -6.49 7.45
N ALA A 23 -14.44 -7.29 8.52
CA ALA A 23 -14.67 -8.74 8.44
C ALA A 23 -16.11 -9.11 8.01
N ARG A 24 -17.11 -8.31 8.41
CA ARG A 24 -18.50 -8.46 7.94
C ARG A 24 -18.63 -8.19 6.45
N ILE A 25 -18.06 -7.08 5.96
CA ILE A 25 -18.13 -6.70 4.54
C ILE A 25 -17.42 -7.74 3.67
N GLU A 26 -16.22 -8.16 4.09
CA GLU A 26 -15.36 -9.01 3.28
C GLU A 26 -15.84 -10.46 3.20
N SER A 27 -16.29 -11.04 4.32
CA SER A 27 -16.58 -12.48 4.38
C SER A 27 -17.90 -12.83 5.04
N SER A 28 -18.71 -11.84 5.44
CA SER A 28 -19.87 -12.08 6.33
C SER A 28 -19.46 -12.84 7.60
N LEU A 29 -18.25 -12.54 8.12
CA LEU A 29 -17.65 -13.24 9.25
C LEU A 29 -17.43 -14.75 8.99
N ASN A 30 -17.14 -15.16 7.76
CA ASN A 30 -16.78 -16.53 7.44
C ASN A 30 -15.26 -16.68 7.28
N PRO A 31 -14.55 -17.33 8.23
CA PRO A 31 -13.10 -17.50 8.12
C PRO A 31 -12.69 -18.48 7.02
N GLN A 32 -13.62 -19.24 6.43
CA GLN A 32 -13.39 -20.13 5.31
C GLN A 32 -13.84 -19.54 3.97
N ALA A 33 -14.19 -18.24 3.93
CA ALA A 33 -14.59 -17.58 2.70
C ALA A 33 -13.48 -17.63 1.65
N LYS A 34 -13.88 -17.84 0.39
CA LYS A 34 -12.99 -17.87 -0.76
C LYS A 34 -13.65 -17.19 -1.94
N ALA A 35 -12.91 -16.27 -2.56
CA ALA A 35 -13.31 -15.64 -3.80
C ALA A 35 -13.43 -16.64 -4.95
N ALA A 36 -14.46 -16.52 -5.77
CA ALA A 36 -14.53 -17.27 -7.03
C ALA A 36 -13.62 -16.69 -8.12
N THR A 37 -13.36 -15.38 -8.08
CA THR A 37 -12.72 -14.62 -9.18
C THR A 37 -11.33 -14.10 -8.85
N SER A 38 -10.82 -14.36 -7.64
CA SER A 38 -9.52 -13.86 -7.20
C SER A 38 -8.85 -14.84 -6.22
N SER A 39 -7.65 -14.49 -5.76
CA SER A 39 -6.97 -15.26 -4.71
C SER A 39 -7.42 -14.89 -3.30
N ALA A 40 -8.37 -13.97 -3.15
CA ALA A 40 -8.82 -13.48 -1.86
C ALA A 40 -9.48 -14.59 -1.03
N ALA A 41 -9.04 -14.73 0.22
CA ALA A 41 -9.49 -15.81 1.10
C ALA A 41 -9.46 -15.40 2.59
N GLY A 42 -10.28 -16.09 3.37
CA GLY A 42 -10.34 -15.96 4.81
C GLY A 42 -11.20 -14.80 5.29
N LEU A 43 -11.18 -14.58 6.61
CA LEU A 43 -12.04 -13.64 7.32
C LEU A 43 -11.98 -12.20 6.75
N PHE A 44 -10.80 -11.78 6.29
CA PHE A 44 -10.53 -10.44 5.75
C PHE A 44 -10.18 -10.47 4.25
N GLN A 45 -10.49 -11.56 3.54
CA GLN A 45 -10.34 -11.68 2.09
C GLN A 45 -8.94 -11.25 1.56
N PHE A 46 -7.88 -11.66 2.24
CA PHE A 46 -6.52 -11.38 1.80
C PHE A 46 -6.19 -12.06 0.47
N THR A 47 -5.72 -11.28 -0.52
CA THR A 47 -5.07 -11.86 -1.70
C THR A 47 -3.73 -12.48 -1.35
N ASN A 48 -3.21 -13.34 -2.23
CA ASN A 48 -1.89 -13.95 -2.02
C ASN A 48 -0.78 -12.89 -1.84
N ALA A 49 -0.76 -11.87 -2.69
CA ALA A 49 0.29 -10.84 -2.66
C ALA A 49 0.21 -10.00 -1.38
N THR A 50 -0.98 -9.51 -1.04
CA THR A 50 -1.19 -8.73 0.19
C THR A 50 -0.86 -9.55 1.43
N TRP A 51 -1.30 -10.82 1.48
CA TRP A 51 -1.01 -11.71 2.59
C TRP A 51 0.49 -11.87 2.84
N LEU A 52 1.24 -12.21 1.80
CA LEU A 52 2.67 -12.45 1.92
C LEU A 52 3.41 -11.17 2.32
N SER A 53 3.07 -10.03 1.72
CA SER A 53 3.70 -8.75 2.08
C SER A 53 3.41 -8.33 3.52
N THR A 54 2.17 -8.49 4.00
CA THR A 54 1.82 -8.16 5.39
C THR A 54 2.46 -9.11 6.38
N LEU A 55 2.47 -10.42 6.08
CA LEU A 55 3.06 -11.44 6.95
C LEU A 55 4.60 -11.33 7.00
N GLU A 56 5.25 -11.01 5.89
CA GLU A 56 6.69 -10.72 5.82
C GLU A 56 7.04 -9.57 6.78
N ARG A 57 6.31 -8.45 6.70
CA ARG A 57 6.58 -7.24 7.48
C ARG A 57 6.24 -7.38 8.96
N HIS A 58 5.12 -8.02 9.28
CA HIS A 58 4.54 -7.95 10.63
C HIS A 58 4.45 -9.29 11.35
N GLY A 59 4.58 -10.42 10.66
CA GLY A 59 4.37 -11.75 11.23
C GLY A 59 5.21 -12.01 12.48
N ALA A 60 6.49 -11.61 12.47
CA ALA A 60 7.39 -11.76 13.61
C ALA A 60 6.90 -11.09 14.89
N LYS A 61 6.35 -9.86 14.80
CA LYS A 61 5.76 -9.10 15.92
C LYS A 61 4.63 -9.86 16.62
N HIS A 62 3.98 -10.77 15.90
CA HIS A 62 2.81 -11.50 16.39
C HIS A 62 3.06 -12.98 16.69
N GLY A 63 4.31 -13.42 16.77
CA GLY A 63 4.65 -14.82 17.04
C GLY A 63 4.60 -15.72 15.79
N LEU A 64 4.46 -15.13 14.60
CA LEU A 64 4.52 -15.81 13.30
C LEU A 64 5.89 -15.62 12.62
N GLY A 65 6.95 -15.51 13.42
CA GLY A 65 8.32 -15.30 12.93
C GLY A 65 8.80 -16.40 11.99
N TRP A 66 8.39 -17.65 12.24
CA TRP A 66 8.69 -18.78 11.35
C TRP A 66 8.10 -18.60 9.94
N ALA A 67 6.94 -17.96 9.83
CA ALA A 67 6.27 -17.74 8.55
C ALA A 67 6.87 -16.51 7.84
N SER A 68 7.08 -15.42 8.58
CA SER A 68 7.73 -14.20 8.10
C SER A 68 9.14 -14.49 7.55
N ALA A 69 9.96 -15.27 8.27
CA ALA A 69 11.31 -15.62 7.85
C ALA A 69 11.37 -16.53 6.59
N ALA A 70 10.27 -17.22 6.28
CA ALA A 70 10.12 -18.03 5.07
C ALA A 70 9.55 -17.23 3.89
N ILE A 71 9.48 -15.90 3.99
CA ILE A 71 9.05 -15.00 2.92
C ILE A 71 10.17 -13.99 2.65
N ALA A 72 10.50 -13.80 1.38
CA ALA A 72 11.41 -12.76 0.93
C ALA A 72 10.86 -12.08 -0.32
N SER A 73 10.76 -10.76 -0.30
CA SER A 73 10.28 -9.94 -1.42
C SER A 73 8.90 -10.40 -1.90
N GLY A 74 7.99 -10.67 -0.96
CA GLY A 74 6.63 -11.14 -1.24
C GLY A 74 6.52 -12.55 -1.82
N ARG A 75 7.57 -13.37 -1.73
CA ARG A 75 7.59 -14.76 -2.20
C ARG A 75 7.98 -15.72 -1.09
N ILE A 76 7.31 -16.86 -1.03
CA ILE A 76 7.68 -17.94 -0.10
C ILE A 76 8.97 -18.58 -0.59
N THR A 77 9.99 -18.60 0.26
CA THR A 77 11.32 -19.15 -0.04
C THR A 77 11.45 -20.62 0.34
N ASP A 78 10.66 -21.09 1.32
CA ASP A 78 10.58 -22.49 1.72
C ASP A 78 9.28 -23.12 1.19
N GLY A 79 9.42 -23.94 0.13
CA GLY A 79 8.29 -24.63 -0.49
C GLY A 79 7.57 -25.61 0.45
N ALA A 80 8.26 -26.18 1.44
CA ALA A 80 7.64 -27.10 2.41
C ALA A 80 6.68 -26.36 3.35
N LEU A 81 6.90 -25.07 3.58
CA LEU A 81 6.04 -24.22 4.41
C LEU A 81 4.89 -23.54 3.63
N ALA A 82 4.91 -23.59 2.30
CA ALA A 82 3.98 -22.82 1.46
C ALA A 82 2.51 -23.06 1.80
N GLY A 83 2.09 -24.32 1.96
CA GLY A 83 0.72 -24.66 2.33
C GLY A 83 0.32 -24.11 3.70
N ARG A 84 1.22 -24.21 4.70
CA ARG A 84 0.97 -23.70 6.06
C ARG A 84 0.87 -22.18 6.08
N ILE A 85 1.80 -21.49 5.40
CA ILE A 85 1.82 -20.02 5.31
C ILE A 85 0.55 -19.50 4.65
N MET A 86 0.13 -20.09 3.53
CA MET A 86 -1.09 -19.65 2.84
C MET A 86 -2.37 -20.04 3.59
N GLY A 87 -2.33 -21.14 4.36
CA GLY A 87 -3.42 -21.62 5.19
C GLY A 87 -3.75 -20.70 6.37
N LEU A 88 -2.77 -19.94 6.88
CA LEU A 88 -2.97 -18.97 7.96
C LEU A 88 -4.01 -17.87 7.62
N ARG A 89 -4.33 -17.63 6.35
CA ARG A 89 -5.43 -16.72 5.97
C ARG A 89 -6.78 -17.17 6.50
N TYR A 90 -6.97 -18.48 6.65
CA TYR A 90 -8.19 -19.10 7.16
C TYR A 90 -8.18 -19.23 8.69
N ASP A 91 -7.05 -18.95 9.34
CA ASP A 91 -6.97 -18.86 10.80
C ASP A 91 -7.51 -17.49 11.27
N PRO A 92 -8.61 -17.43 12.04
CA PRO A 92 -9.22 -16.15 12.41
C PRO A 92 -8.28 -15.23 13.19
N ALA A 93 -7.39 -15.77 14.02
CA ALA A 93 -6.49 -14.97 14.85
C ALA A 93 -5.35 -14.38 14.02
N ALA A 94 -4.67 -15.18 13.21
CA ALA A 94 -3.61 -14.72 12.31
C ALA A 94 -4.16 -13.73 11.27
N SER A 95 -5.32 -14.04 10.68
CA SER A 95 -5.98 -13.18 9.70
C SER A 95 -6.37 -11.82 10.31
N ALA A 96 -6.94 -11.81 11.52
CA ALA A 96 -7.30 -10.56 12.22
C ALA A 96 -6.07 -9.72 12.59
N LEU A 97 -4.99 -10.34 13.07
CA LEU A 97 -3.74 -9.62 13.38
C LEU A 97 -3.15 -8.95 12.14
N MET A 98 -3.07 -9.68 11.02
CA MET A 98 -2.56 -9.11 9.77
C MET A 98 -3.51 -8.06 9.19
N ALA A 99 -4.83 -8.19 9.36
CA ALA A 99 -5.78 -7.15 8.96
C ALA A 99 -5.57 -5.86 9.77
N GLY A 100 -5.33 -5.99 11.07
CA GLY A 100 -5.03 -4.85 11.93
C GLY A 100 -3.74 -4.13 11.53
N GLU A 101 -2.65 -4.87 11.30
CA GLU A 101 -1.38 -4.26 10.86
C GLU A 101 -1.50 -3.61 9.46
N LEU A 102 -2.23 -4.23 8.53
CA LEU A 102 -2.48 -3.63 7.21
C LEU A 102 -3.30 -2.34 7.32
N ALA A 103 -4.31 -2.30 8.20
CA ALA A 103 -5.08 -1.09 8.46
C ALA A 103 -4.18 0.01 9.07
N GLY A 104 -3.28 -0.36 9.98
CA GLY A 104 -2.29 0.55 10.56
C GLY A 104 -1.37 1.17 9.51
N ASP A 105 -0.81 0.33 8.63
CA ASP A 105 0.02 0.78 7.51
C ASP A 105 -0.73 1.75 6.60
N ASN A 106 -1.94 1.38 6.19
CA ASN A 106 -2.79 2.23 5.36
C ASN A 106 -3.08 3.57 6.04
N ARG A 107 -3.41 3.58 7.34
CA ARG A 107 -3.66 4.81 8.08
C ARG A 107 -2.43 5.71 8.08
N ILE A 108 -1.24 5.15 8.33
CA ILE A 108 0.02 5.92 8.36
C ILE A 108 0.25 6.58 7.00
N GLU A 109 0.17 5.81 5.92
CA GLU A 109 0.41 6.30 4.57
C GLU A 109 -0.62 7.36 4.16
N MET A 110 -1.90 7.09 4.40
CA MET A 110 -2.98 8.02 4.08
C MET A 110 -2.90 9.29 4.93
N THR A 111 -2.52 9.20 6.21
CA THR A 111 -2.37 10.39 7.06
C THR A 111 -1.30 11.33 6.51
N ARG A 112 -0.18 10.78 6.02
CA ARG A 112 0.88 11.57 5.39
C ARG A 112 0.39 12.27 4.11
N ALA A 113 -0.43 11.59 3.32
CA ALA A 113 -0.94 12.12 2.05
C ALA A 113 -2.12 13.11 2.20
N LEU A 114 -2.90 12.98 3.28
CA LEU A 114 -4.09 13.81 3.54
C LEU A 114 -3.82 14.97 4.50
N GLY A 115 -2.74 14.91 5.29
CA GLY A 115 -2.46 15.88 6.36
C GLY A 115 -3.40 15.74 7.58
N ARG A 116 -4.25 14.72 7.59
CA ARG A 116 -5.19 14.37 8.68
C ARG A 116 -5.39 12.87 8.72
N GLN A 117 -5.86 12.34 9.84
CA GLN A 117 -6.22 10.92 9.90
C GLN A 117 -7.42 10.60 8.99
N PRO A 118 -7.41 9.47 8.28
CA PRO A 118 -8.58 8.98 7.59
C PRO A 118 -9.64 8.48 8.59
N ASN A 119 -10.91 8.73 8.30
CA ASN A 119 -12.02 8.10 9.03
C ASN A 119 -12.17 6.61 8.65
N ALA A 120 -13.11 5.88 9.26
CA ALA A 120 -13.31 4.46 9.02
C ALA A 120 -13.65 4.11 7.56
N ALA A 121 -14.48 4.91 6.89
CA ALA A 121 -14.85 4.70 5.49
C ALA A 121 -13.68 5.00 4.54
N GLU A 122 -12.92 6.05 4.82
CA GLU A 122 -11.69 6.39 4.08
C GLU A 122 -10.64 5.30 4.27
N LEU A 123 -10.47 4.77 5.48
CA LEU A 123 -9.54 3.68 5.75
C LEU A 123 -9.97 2.39 5.04
N TYR A 124 -11.27 2.10 4.99
CA TYR A 124 -11.80 0.99 4.18
C TYR A 124 -11.58 1.21 2.68
N LEU A 125 -11.71 2.44 2.19
CA LEU A 125 -11.33 2.78 0.80
C LEU A 125 -9.84 2.48 0.56
N GLY A 126 -8.97 2.75 1.54
CA GLY A 126 -7.55 2.36 1.54
C GLY A 126 -7.35 0.84 1.46
N HIS A 127 -8.16 0.04 2.13
CA HIS A 127 -8.15 -1.42 2.00
C HIS A 127 -8.57 -1.87 0.59
N PHE A 128 -9.63 -1.26 0.05
CA PHE A 128 -10.24 -1.62 -1.23
C PHE A 128 -9.39 -1.22 -2.44
N LEU A 129 -8.85 0.01 -2.47
CA LEU A 129 -8.04 0.54 -3.58
C LEU A 129 -6.53 0.38 -3.39
N GLY A 130 -6.08 0.17 -2.16
CA GLY A 130 -4.72 0.49 -1.75
C GLY A 130 -4.60 1.95 -1.30
N SER A 131 -3.73 2.20 -0.32
CA SER A 131 -3.49 3.52 0.30
C SER A 131 -3.16 4.64 -0.70
N GLY A 132 -2.37 4.34 -1.74
CA GLY A 132 -1.97 5.30 -2.77
C GLY A 132 -3.15 5.79 -3.62
N ASP A 133 -3.90 4.86 -4.22
CA ASP A 133 -5.07 5.20 -5.04
C ASP A 133 -6.20 5.80 -4.18
N ALA A 134 -6.38 5.33 -2.94
CA ALA A 134 -7.31 5.95 -2.00
C ALA A 134 -6.91 7.39 -1.65
N SER A 135 -5.63 7.65 -1.41
CA SER A 135 -5.15 9.02 -1.15
C SER A 135 -5.31 9.93 -2.36
N ARG A 136 -5.04 9.42 -3.56
CA ARG A 136 -5.30 10.15 -4.82
C ARG A 136 -6.78 10.44 -5.00
N PHE A 137 -7.65 9.46 -4.74
CA PHE A 137 -9.10 9.60 -4.76
C PHE A 137 -9.59 10.67 -3.79
N LEU A 138 -9.19 10.60 -2.52
CA LEU A 138 -9.67 11.51 -1.47
C LEU A 138 -9.18 12.95 -1.69
N ASN A 139 -7.95 13.13 -2.16
CA ASN A 139 -7.45 14.44 -2.55
C ASN A 139 -8.16 15.00 -3.80
N ALA A 140 -8.60 14.15 -4.72
CA ALA A 140 -9.44 14.59 -5.85
C ALA A 140 -10.86 14.94 -5.39
N LEU A 141 -11.45 14.11 -4.52
CA LEU A 141 -12.78 14.31 -3.93
C LEU A 141 -12.86 15.64 -3.18
N ALA A 142 -11.82 16.01 -2.43
CA ALA A 142 -11.77 17.29 -1.72
C ALA A 142 -11.74 18.52 -2.65
N ARG A 143 -11.29 18.36 -3.90
CA ARG A 143 -11.16 19.45 -4.89
C ARG A 143 -12.39 19.56 -5.78
N ASP A 144 -12.83 18.43 -6.33
CA ASP A 144 -13.98 18.35 -7.22
C ASP A 144 -14.74 17.04 -6.94
N PRO A 145 -15.76 17.08 -6.07
CA PRO A 145 -16.49 15.87 -5.73
C PRO A 145 -17.38 15.33 -6.87
N ASP A 146 -17.66 16.14 -7.89
CA ASP A 146 -18.51 15.78 -9.03
C ASP A 146 -17.68 15.22 -10.20
N ALA A 147 -16.35 15.25 -10.09
CA ALA A 147 -15.43 14.61 -11.04
C ALA A 147 -15.71 13.11 -11.21
N SER A 148 -15.42 12.61 -12.41
CA SER A 148 -15.57 11.20 -12.77
C SER A 148 -14.59 10.29 -12.02
N ALA A 149 -15.11 9.35 -11.22
CA ALA A 149 -14.30 8.37 -10.51
C ALA A 149 -13.68 7.33 -11.44
N THR A 150 -14.38 6.98 -12.52
CA THR A 150 -13.93 6.05 -13.57
C THR A 150 -12.77 6.61 -14.37
N ALA A 151 -12.78 7.91 -14.68
CA ALA A 151 -11.68 8.59 -15.35
C ALA A 151 -10.44 8.72 -14.45
N LEU A 152 -10.65 8.95 -13.15
CA LEU A 152 -9.55 9.04 -12.19
C LEU A 152 -8.86 7.67 -12.01
N LEU A 153 -9.64 6.61 -11.81
CA LEU A 153 -9.17 5.27 -11.48
C LEU A 153 -9.69 4.21 -12.47
N PRO A 154 -9.25 4.22 -13.74
CA PRO A 154 -9.81 3.37 -14.80
C PRO A 154 -9.62 1.87 -14.51
N SER A 155 -8.44 1.47 -14.01
CA SER A 155 -8.17 0.07 -13.68
C SER A 155 -9.02 -0.44 -12.51
N ALA A 156 -9.16 0.36 -11.44
CA ALA A 156 -10.00 0.00 -10.30
C ALA A 156 -11.48 -0.05 -10.68
N SER A 157 -11.94 0.89 -11.52
CA SER A 157 -13.29 0.91 -12.08
C SER A 157 -13.60 -0.34 -12.91
N ALA A 158 -12.67 -0.76 -13.78
CA ALA A 158 -12.84 -1.95 -14.60
C ALA A 158 -12.94 -3.22 -13.74
N ALA A 159 -12.10 -3.32 -12.70
CA ALA A 159 -12.12 -4.47 -11.77
C ALA A 159 -13.35 -4.49 -10.85
N ASN A 160 -13.93 -3.32 -10.54
CA ASN A 160 -14.95 -3.17 -9.51
C ASN A 160 -16.17 -2.36 -10.01
N ARG A 161 -16.72 -2.75 -11.17
CA ARG A 161 -17.79 -2.00 -11.85
C ARG A 161 -18.97 -1.65 -10.96
N GLY A 162 -19.39 -2.55 -10.06
CA GLY A 162 -20.52 -2.31 -9.15
C GLY A 162 -20.31 -1.19 -8.13
N ILE A 163 -19.07 -0.80 -7.86
CA ILE A 163 -18.72 0.35 -7.01
C ILE A 163 -18.62 1.64 -7.83
N PHE A 164 -18.09 1.57 -9.05
CA PHE A 164 -17.83 2.75 -9.88
C PHE A 164 -18.98 3.11 -10.84
N ARG A 165 -20.00 2.27 -10.96
CA ARG A 165 -21.18 2.49 -11.81
C ARG A 165 -22.46 2.11 -11.07
N ASP A 166 -23.55 2.80 -11.38
CA ASP A 166 -24.88 2.44 -10.89
C ASP A 166 -25.51 1.29 -11.70
N ALA A 167 -26.72 0.88 -11.30
CA ALA A 167 -27.44 -0.23 -11.92
C ALA A 167 -27.79 0.03 -13.40
N SER A 168 -27.90 1.29 -13.82
CA SER A 168 -28.12 1.67 -15.23
C SER A 168 -26.83 1.64 -16.05
N GLY A 169 -25.67 1.50 -15.41
CA GLY A 169 -24.34 1.53 -16.03
C GLY A 169 -23.71 2.92 -16.08
N ARG A 170 -24.41 3.96 -15.61
CA ARG A 170 -23.89 5.33 -15.49
C ARG A 170 -22.70 5.35 -14.54
N GLU A 171 -21.68 6.10 -14.93
CA GLU A 171 -20.46 6.29 -14.14
C GLU A 171 -20.76 7.15 -12.91
N ARG A 172 -20.26 6.70 -11.76
CA ARG A 172 -20.37 7.46 -10.50
C ARG A 172 -19.31 8.55 -10.43
N SER A 173 -19.68 9.68 -9.83
CA SER A 173 -18.72 10.69 -9.40
C SER A 173 -17.91 10.21 -8.19
N LEU A 174 -16.86 10.95 -7.82
CA LEU A 174 -16.10 10.68 -6.61
C LEU A 174 -17.00 10.70 -5.37
N ARG A 175 -17.91 11.68 -5.25
CA ARG A 175 -18.87 11.77 -4.14
C ARG A 175 -19.78 10.54 -4.08
N GLU A 176 -20.31 10.10 -5.22
CA GLU A 176 -21.20 8.93 -5.29
C GLU A 176 -20.46 7.64 -4.92
N VAL A 177 -19.20 7.46 -5.36
CA VAL A 177 -18.38 6.32 -4.94
C VAL A 177 -18.12 6.35 -3.44
N MET A 178 -17.76 7.50 -2.88
CA MET A 178 -17.53 7.63 -1.43
C MET A 178 -18.78 7.31 -0.63
N SER A 179 -19.95 7.80 -1.07
CA SER A 179 -21.25 7.51 -0.42
C SER A 179 -21.57 6.01 -0.40
N VAL A 180 -21.26 5.28 -1.47
CA VAL A 180 -21.42 3.81 -1.50
C VAL A 180 -20.53 3.14 -0.46
N ILE A 181 -19.28 3.59 -0.31
CA ILE A 181 -18.34 3.05 0.66
C ILE A 181 -18.78 3.36 2.10
N GLU A 182 -19.18 4.60 2.37
CA GLU A 182 -19.70 5.03 3.67
C GLU A 182 -20.93 4.21 4.08
N GLY A 183 -21.88 4.02 3.15
CA GLY A 183 -23.08 3.21 3.41
C GLY A 183 -22.75 1.75 3.78
N LYS A 184 -21.74 1.16 3.12
CA LYS A 184 -21.28 -0.21 3.43
C LYS A 184 -20.67 -0.30 4.82
N VAL A 185 -19.76 0.62 5.15
CA VAL A 185 -19.10 0.64 6.46
C VAL A 185 -20.10 0.92 7.57
N ALA A 186 -20.96 1.92 7.40
CA ALA A 186 -21.99 2.25 8.37
C ALA A 186 -22.92 1.06 8.66
N GLY A 187 -23.45 0.40 7.62
CA GLY A 187 -24.31 -0.77 7.80
C GLY A 187 -23.62 -1.96 8.48
N ALA A 188 -22.33 -2.16 8.17
CA ALA A 188 -21.53 -3.21 8.81
C ALA A 188 -21.18 -2.89 10.27
N MET A 189 -21.04 -1.61 10.65
CA MET A 189 -20.82 -1.18 12.03
C MET A 189 -22.10 -1.32 12.88
N THR A 190 -23.27 -0.95 12.35
CA THR A 190 -24.55 -1.08 13.06
C THR A 190 -25.07 -2.52 13.15
N GLY A 191 -24.42 -3.47 12.45
CA GLY A 191 -24.79 -4.88 12.47
C GLY A 191 -26.04 -5.23 11.67
N GLY A 192 -26.40 -4.40 10.68
CA GLY A 192 -27.50 -4.72 9.76
C GLY A 192 -27.11 -5.81 8.78
N ASP A 193 -27.96 -6.82 8.62
CA ASP A 193 -27.77 -8.00 7.73
C ASP A 193 -27.93 -7.69 6.22
N ALA A 194 -27.69 -6.46 5.77
CA ALA A 194 -28.14 -6.02 4.44
C ALA A 194 -27.01 -5.52 3.54
N PHE A 195 -25.99 -6.35 3.29
CA PHE A 195 -25.24 -6.25 2.03
C PHE A 195 -24.90 -7.65 1.54
N ALA A 196 -25.33 -7.99 0.32
CA ALA A 196 -24.81 -9.17 -0.36
C ALA A 196 -23.27 -9.04 -0.42
N PRO A 197 -22.50 -10.10 -0.06
CA PRO A 197 -21.06 -10.08 -0.26
C PRO A 197 -20.82 -9.82 -1.75
N LEU A 198 -20.19 -8.69 -2.06
CA LEU A 198 -19.71 -8.50 -3.42
C LEU A 198 -18.58 -9.50 -3.63
N THR A 199 -18.44 -10.01 -4.86
CA THR A 199 -17.19 -10.63 -5.29
C THR A 199 -16.04 -9.79 -4.76
N PRO A 200 -15.10 -10.37 -3.99
CA PRO A 200 -14.08 -9.60 -3.33
C PRO A 200 -13.40 -8.75 -4.39
N ALA A 201 -13.37 -7.46 -4.10
CA ALA A 201 -12.67 -6.51 -4.93
C ALA A 201 -11.32 -7.10 -5.26
N ARG A 202 -10.88 -7.00 -6.51
CA ARG A 202 -9.47 -7.25 -6.78
C ARG A 202 -8.78 -6.01 -6.22
N PRO A 203 -8.10 -6.06 -5.05
CA PRO A 203 -7.28 -4.92 -4.67
C PRO A 203 -6.35 -4.68 -5.86
N ALA A 204 -6.23 -3.42 -6.28
CA ALA A 204 -5.09 -3.07 -7.10
C ALA A 204 -3.88 -3.57 -6.32
N ALA A 205 -3.04 -4.39 -6.96
CA ALA A 205 -1.85 -4.89 -6.29
C ALA A 205 -1.07 -3.66 -5.82
N ALA A 206 -1.10 -3.37 -4.52
CA ALA A 206 -0.29 -2.32 -3.97
C ALA A 206 1.15 -2.62 -4.41
N PRO A 207 1.84 -1.70 -5.09
CA PRO A 207 3.26 -1.91 -5.32
C PRO A 207 3.88 -2.13 -3.95
N ALA A 208 4.69 -3.18 -3.80
CA ALA A 208 5.49 -3.33 -2.60
C ALA A 208 6.23 -2.00 -2.39
N PRO A 209 6.22 -1.41 -1.18
CA PRO A 209 7.05 -0.25 -0.93
C PRO A 209 8.47 -0.63 -1.30
N ALA A 210 9.12 0.19 -2.13
CA ALA A 210 10.52 0.02 -2.44
C ALA A 210 11.30 0.12 -1.12
N ILE A 211 11.60 -1.02 -0.52
CA ILE A 211 12.60 -1.13 0.53
C ILE A 211 13.91 -0.71 -0.13
N ALA A 212 14.33 0.52 0.16
CA ALA A 212 15.65 0.99 -0.21
C ALA A 212 16.65 -0.05 0.28
N ALA A 213 17.32 -0.72 -0.66
CA ALA A 213 18.39 -1.64 -0.34
C ALA A 213 19.41 -0.91 0.56
N PRO A 214 19.97 -1.55 1.59
CA PRO A 214 21.02 -0.92 2.36
C PRO A 214 22.16 -0.61 1.41
N VAL A 215 22.52 0.68 1.31
CA VAL A 215 23.72 1.11 0.60
C VAL A 215 24.89 0.47 1.34
N GLN A 216 25.34 -0.67 0.83
CA GLN A 216 26.60 -1.25 1.26
C GLN A 216 27.69 -0.27 0.86
N SER A 217 28.25 0.42 1.84
CA SER A 217 29.49 1.17 1.68
C SER A 217 30.60 0.18 1.34
N ARG A 218 30.79 -0.09 0.04
CA ARG A 218 32.01 -0.69 -0.48
C ARG A 218 32.90 0.43 -0.99
N MET A 219 33.79 0.87 -0.11
CA MET A 219 35.05 1.48 -0.50
C MET A 219 35.86 0.47 -1.31
N ALA A 220 36.01 0.70 -2.61
CA ALA A 220 37.21 0.43 -3.41
C ALA A 220 37.01 0.83 -4.88
N GLY A 221 37.71 1.88 -5.31
CA GLY A 221 38.31 1.94 -6.65
C GLY A 221 37.54 2.61 -7.80
N GLY A 222 37.80 3.92 -7.99
CA GLY A 222 38.15 4.45 -9.32
C GLY A 222 37.04 5.02 -10.21
N ARG A 223 36.74 6.32 -10.04
CA ARG A 223 36.88 7.40 -11.05
C ARG A 223 36.37 8.72 -10.42
N SER A 224 37.19 9.76 -10.48
CA SER A 224 36.94 11.07 -9.88
C SER A 224 35.99 11.90 -10.74
N MET A 225 35.15 12.72 -10.12
CA MET A 225 34.20 13.65 -10.79
C MET A 225 34.87 14.68 -11.72
N THR A 226 36.21 14.79 -11.71
CA THR A 226 36.98 15.60 -12.66
C THR A 226 36.95 15.04 -14.09
N ASP A 227 36.82 13.72 -14.27
CA ASP A 227 36.78 13.10 -15.61
C ASP A 227 35.43 13.27 -16.31
N SER A 228 34.35 13.47 -15.53
CA SER A 228 33.00 13.67 -16.05
C SER A 228 32.69 15.11 -16.46
N LEU A 229 33.53 16.07 -16.05
CA LEU A 229 33.35 17.49 -16.41
C LEU A 229 34.13 17.90 -17.67
N GLN A 230 35.14 17.13 -18.07
CA GLN A 230 35.85 17.33 -19.34
C GLN A 230 35.09 16.78 -20.56
N SER A 231 34.17 15.81 -20.37
CA SER A 231 33.35 15.27 -21.46
C SER A 231 32.12 16.12 -21.80
N ILE A 232 31.75 17.07 -20.94
CA ILE A 232 30.54 17.90 -21.11
C ILE A 232 30.87 19.30 -21.66
N PHE A 233 32.10 19.82 -21.50
CA PHE A 233 32.44 21.20 -21.88
C PHE A 233 33.84 21.41 -22.51
N GLY A 234 34.26 20.57 -23.48
CA GLY A 234 35.55 20.82 -24.12
C GLY A 234 35.80 20.20 -25.48
N ALA A 235 35.41 20.89 -26.55
CA ALA A 235 36.07 20.79 -27.86
C ALA A 235 35.85 22.05 -28.72
N THR A 236 36.32 23.21 -28.26
CA THR A 236 36.75 24.30 -29.14
C THR A 236 37.99 24.94 -28.54
N GLY A 237 39.14 24.71 -29.17
CA GLY A 237 40.42 25.26 -28.74
C GLY A 237 40.47 26.78 -28.90
N GLN A 238 40.83 27.46 -27.82
CA GLN A 238 41.53 28.74 -27.86
C GLN A 238 42.31 28.93 -26.57
N ALA A 239 43.62 29.15 -26.70
CA ALA A 239 44.52 29.39 -25.57
C ALA A 239 44.15 30.71 -24.87
N ALA A 240 44.19 30.71 -23.54
CA ALA A 240 43.93 31.90 -22.74
C ALA A 240 45.01 32.99 -22.98
N PRO A 241 44.65 34.29 -22.99
CA PRO A 241 45.59 35.37 -23.19
C PRO A 241 46.72 35.40 -22.14
N PRO A 242 47.93 35.89 -22.49
CA PRO A 242 49.11 35.89 -21.61
C PRO A 242 48.89 36.55 -20.23
N ALA A 243 47.95 37.49 -20.13
CA ALA A 243 47.61 38.17 -18.88
C ALA A 243 47.00 37.23 -17.82
N VAL A 244 46.35 36.14 -18.24
CA VAL A 244 45.74 35.15 -17.34
C VAL A 244 46.77 34.14 -16.82
N GLN A 245 47.81 33.82 -17.61
CA GLN A 245 48.91 32.95 -17.20
C GLN A 245 49.81 33.62 -16.14
N ALA A 246 49.98 34.95 -16.22
CA ALA A 246 50.74 35.72 -15.22
C ALA A 246 50.03 35.83 -13.85
N ALA A 247 48.70 35.69 -13.81
CA ALA A 247 47.93 35.72 -12.56
C ALA A 247 48.04 34.40 -11.77
N TYR A 248 48.14 33.25 -12.46
CA TYR A 248 48.27 31.94 -11.80
C TYR A 248 49.67 31.69 -11.22
N ALA A 249 50.74 32.18 -11.85
CA ALA A 249 52.10 32.06 -11.33
C ALA A 249 52.39 32.91 -10.06
N ARG A 250 51.42 33.74 -9.62
CA ARG A 250 51.55 34.61 -8.44
C ARG A 250 50.92 34.01 -7.17
N PHE A 251 50.07 32.99 -7.30
CA PHE A 251 49.46 32.30 -6.16
C PHE A 251 50.25 31.07 -5.69
N GLU A 252 51.05 30.43 -6.55
CA GLU A 252 51.95 29.33 -6.15
C GLU A 252 53.14 29.77 -5.27
N ARG A 253 53.37 31.09 -5.12
CA ARG A 253 54.41 31.62 -4.22
C ARG A 253 53.96 31.81 -2.76
N PHE A 254 52.70 31.53 -2.44
CA PHE A 254 52.16 31.65 -1.08
C PHE A 254 51.59 30.34 -0.49
N GLY A 255 51.75 29.19 -1.17
CA GLY A 255 51.54 27.87 -0.58
C GLY A 255 50.15 27.62 0.02
N LEU A 256 49.08 28.02 -0.68
CA LEU A 256 47.71 27.57 -0.43
C LEU A 256 47.17 26.80 -1.63
#